data_AF-A0AAU9UL36-F1
#
_entry.id   AF-A0AAU9UL36-F1
#
_cell.length_a   1.000
_cell.length_b   1.000
_cell.length_c   1.000
_cell.angle_alpha   90.00
_cell.angle_beta   90.00
_cell.angle_gamma   90.00
#
_symmetry.space_group_name_H-M   'P 1'
#
loop_
_entity.id
_entity.type
_entity.pdbx_description
1 polymer ?
#
loop_
_entity_poly.entity_id
_entity_poly.type
_entity_poly.pdbx_seq_one_letter_code
_entity_poly.pdbx_strand_id
1 'polypeptide(L)'
;MTRILVFITVLLISCLEEIKSAKILAIFPTPSISHRVVFRPLINELARRGHELTVITTDPVYPTGQTPKNLTEIDVHDLSYKLWKEELEKRNVVKKPHPNNQATFIHQIMLKIVTTQMENKEIKDIINKKKGYFD
;
A
#
# COMPACT_ATOMS: atom_id res chain seq x y z
N MET A 1 -13.31 46.49 24.40
CA MET A 1 -13.77 45.37 23.53
C MET A 1 -12.64 44.78 22.68
N THR A 2 -11.91 45.57 21.89
CA THR A 2 -10.89 45.08 20.94
C THR A 2 -9.76 44.27 21.58
N ARG A 3 -9.25 44.71 22.75
CA ARG A 3 -8.21 43.99 23.50
C ARG A 3 -8.66 42.62 24.03
N ILE A 4 -9.92 42.53 24.45
CA ILE A 4 -10.52 41.27 24.94
C ILE A 4 -10.71 40.31 23.76
N LEU A 5 -11.16 40.82 22.61
CA LEU A 5 -11.32 40.02 21.39
C LEU A 5 -9.97 39.44 20.93
N VAL A 6 -8.91 40.25 20.91
CA VAL A 6 -7.56 39.80 20.56
C VAL A 6 -7.07 38.73 21.54
N PHE A 7 -7.31 38.91 22.84
CA PHE A 7 -6.89 37.94 23.85
C PHE A 7 -7.61 36.59 23.69
N ILE A 8 -8.93 36.61 23.40
CA ILE A 8 -9.71 35.39 23.11
C ILE A 8 -9.20 34.69 21.85
N THR A 9 -8.90 35.43 20.78
CA THR A 9 -8.37 34.86 19.54
C THR A 9 -7.01 34.19 19.75
N VAL A 10 -6.10 34.83 20.50
CA VAL A 10 -4.78 34.25 20.84
C VAL A 10 -4.94 32.98 21.68
N LEU A 11 -5.85 32.99 22.66
CA LEU A 11 -6.13 31.82 23.50
C LEU A 11 -6.65 30.64 22.67
N LEU A 12 -7.56 30.89 21.73
CA LEU A 12 -8.12 29.86 20.83
C LEU A 12 -7.05 29.24 19.91
N ILE A 13 -6.13 30.05 19.38
CA ILE A 13 -5.04 29.57 18.53
C ILE A 13 -4.04 28.73 19.35
N SER A 14 -3.78 29.12 20.60
CA SER A 14 -2.90 28.38 21.52
C SER A 14 -3.42 26.98 21.88
N CYS A 15 -4.74 26.77 21.78
CA CYS A 15 -5.40 25.49 22.03
C CYS A 15 -5.45 24.57 20.80
N LEU A 16 -4.94 25.02 19.64
CA LEU A 16 -4.80 24.14 18.48
C LEU A 16 -3.62 23.21 18.71
N GLU A 17 -3.91 21.95 19.04
CA GLU A 17 -2.88 20.90 18.99
C GLU A 17 -2.45 20.68 17.53
N GLU A 18 -1.16 20.40 17.32
CA GLU A 18 -0.68 19.89 16.02
C GLU A 18 -1.39 18.55 15.74
N ILE A 19 -2.35 18.57 14.82
CA ILE A 19 -2.92 17.33 14.26
C ILE A 19 -1.81 16.65 13.46
N LYS A 20 -1.14 15.67 14.09
CA LYS A 20 -0.11 14.87 13.43
C LYS A 20 -0.78 13.86 12.50
N SER A 21 -0.65 14.11 11.20
CA SER A 21 -0.96 13.13 10.17
C SER A 21 0.07 12.00 10.21
N ALA A 22 -0.39 10.77 10.47
CA ALA A 22 0.47 9.60 10.39
C ALA A 22 0.92 9.32 8.96
N LYS A 23 2.16 8.84 8.82
CA LYS A 23 2.71 8.28 7.57
C LYS A 23 2.52 6.77 7.57
N ILE A 24 1.69 6.25 6.68
CA ILE A 24 1.26 4.86 6.70
C ILE A 24 1.81 4.13 5.47
N LEU A 25 2.54 3.03 5.71
CA LEU A 25 2.91 2.07 4.66
C LEU A 25 1.89 0.93 4.63
N ALA A 26 1.24 0.72 3.48
CA ALA A 26 0.34 -0.40 3.25
C ALA A 26 0.88 -1.30 2.13
N ILE A 27 0.81 -2.63 2.32
CA ILE A 27 1.38 -3.61 1.38
C ILE A 27 0.30 -4.62 1.01
N PHE A 28 -0.07 -4.66 -0.26
CA PHE A 28 -1.06 -5.59 -0.83
C PHE A 28 -0.41 -6.36 -1.99
N PRO A 29 0.37 -7.42 -1.70
CA PRO A 29 1.26 -8.04 -2.67
C PRO A 29 0.56 -9.07 -3.57
N THR A 30 -0.68 -9.44 -3.28
CA THR A 30 -1.38 -10.53 -3.96
C THR A 30 -1.91 -10.04 -5.31
N PRO A 31 -1.49 -10.64 -6.46
CA PRO A 31 -1.98 -10.27 -7.79
C PRO A 31 -3.42 -10.75 -8.00
N SER A 32 -4.34 -10.09 -7.31
CA SER A 32 -5.76 -10.35 -7.38
C SER A 32 -6.54 -9.12 -6.91
N ILE A 33 -7.39 -8.60 -7.79
CA ILE A 33 -8.28 -7.47 -7.50
C ILE A 33 -9.14 -7.73 -6.24
N SER A 34 -9.59 -8.95 -6.01
CA SER A 34 -10.42 -9.27 -4.83
C SER A 34 -9.68 -9.11 -3.51
N HIS A 35 -8.35 -9.31 -3.50
CA HIS A 35 -7.51 -9.09 -2.32
C HIS A 35 -7.17 -7.61 -2.12
N ARG A 36 -7.33 -6.78 -3.15
CA ARG A 36 -7.10 -5.33 -3.07
C ARG A 36 -8.36 -4.54 -2.76
N VAL A 37 -9.50 -4.89 -3.36
CA VAL A 37 -10.74 -4.10 -3.32
C VAL A 37 -11.26 -3.91 -1.90
N VAL A 38 -11.10 -4.91 -1.03
CA VAL A 38 -11.57 -4.90 0.36
C VAL A 38 -10.90 -3.81 1.21
N PHE A 39 -9.68 -3.40 0.86
CA PHE A 39 -8.93 -2.38 1.58
C PHE A 39 -9.13 -0.96 1.03
N ARG A 40 -9.75 -0.80 -0.15
CA ARG A 40 -9.94 0.51 -0.78
C ARG A 40 -10.68 1.52 0.12
N PRO A 41 -11.78 1.15 0.81
CA PRO A 41 -12.47 2.10 1.69
C PRO A 41 -11.56 2.60 2.83
N LEU A 42 -10.74 1.72 3.39
CA LEU A 42 -9.78 2.07 4.44
C LEU A 42 -8.72 3.05 3.94
N ILE A 43 -8.08 2.76 2.80
CA ILE A 43 -7.05 3.63 2.22
C ILE A 43 -7.63 5.00 1.88
N ASN A 44 -8.82 5.04 1.26
CA ASN A 44 -9.48 6.29 0.91
C ASN A 44 -9.87 7.11 2.14
N GLU A 45 -10.38 6.47 3.19
CA GLU A 45 -10.78 7.17 4.41
C GLU A 45 -9.56 7.69 5.20
N LEU A 46 -8.45 6.94 5.24
CA LEU A 46 -7.20 7.42 5.80
C LEU A 46 -6.67 8.63 5.02
N ALA A 47 -6.67 8.57 3.69
CA ALA A 47 -6.25 9.68 2.84
C ALA A 47 -7.17 10.90 3.06
N ARG A 48 -8.49 10.69 3.12
CA ARG A 48 -9.47 11.76 3.34
C ARG A 48 -9.28 12.45 4.70
N ARG A 49 -8.84 11.73 5.73
CA ARG A 49 -8.53 12.28 7.06
C ARG A 49 -7.17 13.00 7.13
N GLY A 50 -6.44 13.03 6.02
CA GLY A 50 -5.17 13.75 5.90
C GLY A 50 -3.93 12.90 6.16
N HIS A 51 -4.06 11.59 6.39
CA HIS A 51 -2.90 10.68 6.52
C HIS A 51 -2.08 10.63 5.23
N GLU A 52 -0.75 10.62 5.35
CA GLU A 52 0.14 10.35 4.22
C GLU A 52 0.25 8.85 4.03
N LEU A 53 -0.10 8.34 2.85
CA LEU A 53 -0.11 6.90 2.56
C LEU A 53 0.86 6.58 1.44
N THR A 54 1.64 5.51 1.65
CA THR A 54 2.39 4.83 0.61
C THR A 54 1.86 3.41 0.50
N VAL A 55 1.34 3.06 -0.67
CA VAL A 55 0.65 1.78 -0.89
C VAL A 55 1.36 0.99 -1.97
N ILE A 56 1.95 -0.15 -1.61
CA ILE A 56 2.50 -1.11 -2.55
C ILE A 56 1.36 -2.03 -2.98
N THR A 57 1.04 -2.08 -4.28
CA THR A 57 -0.09 -2.87 -4.76
C THR A 57 0.08 -3.40 -6.18
N THR A 58 -0.52 -4.55 -6.45
CA THR A 58 -0.67 -5.11 -7.78
C THR A 58 -1.81 -4.49 -8.58
N ASP A 59 -2.70 -3.72 -7.96
CA ASP A 59 -3.89 -3.18 -8.62
C ASP A 59 -4.14 -1.75 -8.10
N PRO A 60 -3.40 -0.75 -8.63
CA PRO A 60 -3.62 0.66 -8.31
C PRO A 60 -5.07 1.09 -8.56
N VAL A 61 -5.58 2.01 -7.75
CA VAL A 61 -6.98 2.46 -7.82
C VAL A 61 -7.10 3.70 -8.69
N TYR A 62 -6.10 4.58 -8.64
CA TYR A 62 -6.15 5.86 -9.33
C TYR A 62 -5.40 5.80 -10.65
N PRO A 63 -5.99 6.29 -11.76
CA PRO A 63 -5.24 6.51 -12.99
C PRO A 63 -4.06 7.46 -12.77
N THR A 64 -3.04 7.35 -13.61
CA THR A 64 -1.86 8.24 -13.57
C THR A 64 -2.29 9.71 -13.56
N GLY A 65 -1.84 10.45 -12.55
CA GLY A 65 -2.14 11.87 -12.37
C GLY A 65 -3.46 12.20 -11.65
N GLN A 66 -4.26 11.19 -11.27
CA GLN A 66 -5.51 11.38 -10.53
C GLN A 66 -5.42 10.95 -9.05
N THR A 67 -4.24 10.54 -8.60
CA THR A 67 -4.01 10.10 -7.22
C THR A 67 -4.11 11.30 -6.25
N PRO A 68 -4.79 11.15 -5.10
CA PRO A 68 -4.76 12.15 -4.03
C PRO A 68 -3.33 12.55 -3.65
N LYS A 69 -3.10 13.83 -3.35
CA LYS A 69 -1.75 14.36 -3.07
C LYS A 69 -1.01 13.66 -1.93
N ASN A 70 -1.76 13.13 -0.96
CA ASN A 70 -1.26 12.41 0.21
C ASN A 70 -1.35 10.88 0.06
N LEU A 71 -1.48 10.38 -1.16
CA LEU A 71 -1.46 8.95 -1.48
C LEU A 71 -0.44 8.69 -2.59
N THR A 72 0.50 7.79 -2.32
CA THR A 72 1.42 7.24 -3.32
C THR A 72 1.06 5.78 -3.54
N GLU A 73 0.85 5.36 -4.79
CA GLU A 73 0.69 3.95 -5.15
C GLU A 73 1.93 3.48 -5.90
N ILE A 74 2.63 2.48 -5.36
CA ILE A 74 3.73 1.78 -6.04
C ILE A 74 3.12 0.58 -6.75
N ASP A 75 3.14 0.65 -8.07
CA ASP A 75 2.56 -0.36 -8.93
C ASP A 75 3.52 -1.52 -9.14
N VAL A 76 3.11 -2.71 -8.70
CA VAL A 76 3.80 -3.98 -8.94
C VAL A 76 2.96 -4.95 -9.78
N HIS A 77 1.96 -4.46 -10.52
CA HIS A 77 1.03 -5.24 -11.34
C HIS A 77 1.75 -6.20 -12.29
N ASP A 78 2.48 -5.64 -13.27
CA ASP A 78 3.08 -6.40 -14.36
C ASP A 78 4.04 -7.47 -13.84
N LEU A 79 4.88 -7.11 -12.88
CA LEU A 79 5.81 -8.03 -12.23
C LEU A 79 5.08 -9.23 -11.61
N SER A 80 4.01 -8.94 -10.85
CA SER A 80 3.33 -9.93 -10.02
C SER A 80 2.42 -10.84 -10.82
N TYR A 81 1.62 -10.27 -11.73
CA TYR A 81 0.73 -11.04 -12.61
C TYR A 81 1.51 -11.87 -13.63
N LYS A 82 2.65 -11.36 -14.13
CA LYS A 82 3.55 -12.15 -15.00
C LYS A 82 4.08 -13.38 -14.27
N LEU A 83 4.66 -13.20 -13.08
CA LEU A 83 5.17 -14.32 -12.28
C LEU A 83 4.06 -15.31 -11.92
N TRP A 84 2.88 -14.80 -11.55
CA TRP A 84 1.73 -15.64 -11.24
C TRP A 84 1.35 -16.54 -12.42
N LYS A 85 1.25 -15.95 -13.62
CA LYS A 85 0.92 -16.67 -14.86
C LYS A 85 1.99 -17.70 -15.23
N GLU A 86 3.27 -17.32 -15.20
CA GLU A 86 4.38 -18.21 -15.56
C GLU A 86 4.45 -19.45 -14.65
N GLU A 87 4.27 -19.29 -13.34
CA GLU A 87 4.30 -20.42 -12.39
C GLU A 87 3.06 -21.31 -12.50
N LEU A 88 1.88 -20.74 -12.80
CA LEU A 88 0.68 -21.53 -13.11
C LEU A 88 0.85 -22.34 -14.39
N GLU A 89 1.43 -21.77 -15.44
CA GLU A 89 1.72 -22.46 -16.70
C GLU A 89 2.70 -23.62 -16.47
N LYS A 90 3.79 -23.39 -15.73
CA LYS A 90 4.75 -24.45 -15.34
C LYS A 90 4.05 -25.60 -14.60
N ARG A 91 3.16 -25.27 -13.66
CA ARG A 91 2.39 -26.28 -12.92
C ARG A 91 1.47 -27.10 -13.83
N ASN A 92 0.88 -26.48 -14.84
CA ASN A 92 0.00 -27.18 -15.79
C ASN A 92 0.77 -28.10 -16.77
N VAL A 93 2.02 -27.76 -17.10
CA VAL A 93 2.90 -28.57 -17.94
C VAL A 93 3.44 -29.80 -17.18
N VAL A 94 3.73 -29.66 -15.88
CA VAL A 94 4.31 -30.72 -15.02
C VAL A 94 3.20 -31.64 -14.45
N LYS A 95 2.35 -32.24 -15.31
CA LYS A 95 1.22 -33.18 -14.99
C LYS A 95 0.18 -32.64 -14.00
N LYS A 96 -1.10 -33.03 -14.19
CA LYS A 96 -2.22 -32.68 -13.28
C LYS A 96 -1.83 -32.97 -11.81
N PRO A 97 -1.57 -31.95 -10.98
CA PRO A 97 -1.05 -32.16 -9.64
C PRO A 97 -2.15 -32.69 -8.73
N HIS A 98 -1.78 -33.54 -7.77
CA HIS A 98 -2.69 -34.04 -6.74
C HIS A 98 -3.33 -32.85 -5.99
N PRO A 99 -4.65 -32.85 -5.72
CA PRO A 99 -5.36 -31.73 -5.08
C PRO A 99 -4.72 -31.26 -3.76
N ASN A 100 -4.10 -32.19 -3.04
CA ASN A 100 -3.57 -32.00 -1.69
C ASN A 100 -2.34 -31.08 -1.62
N ASN A 101 -1.75 -30.69 -2.76
CA ASN A 101 -0.57 -29.82 -2.82
C ASN A 101 -0.88 -28.38 -3.28
N GLN A 102 -2.17 -27.99 -3.40
CA GLN A 102 -2.53 -26.65 -3.85
C GLN A 102 -2.08 -25.56 -2.86
N ALA A 103 -2.29 -25.75 -1.56
CA ALA A 103 -1.86 -24.79 -0.54
C ALA A 103 -0.35 -24.56 -0.55
N THR A 104 0.43 -25.65 -0.65
CA THR A 104 1.90 -25.57 -0.76
C THR A 104 2.34 -24.84 -2.02
N PHE A 105 1.70 -25.11 -3.16
CA PHE A 105 1.98 -24.40 -4.39
C PHE A 105 1.68 -22.90 -4.27
N ILE A 106 0.50 -22.54 -3.75
CA ILE A 106 0.09 -21.15 -3.54
C ILE A 106 1.05 -20.45 -2.56
N HIS A 107 1.51 -21.14 -1.52
CA HIS A 107 2.51 -20.58 -0.61
C HIS A 107 3.83 -20.30 -1.32
N GLN A 108 4.34 -21.24 -2.12
CA GLN A 108 5.60 -21.10 -2.85
C GLN A 108 5.57 -19.98 -3.90
N ILE A 109 4.51 -19.90 -4.70
CA ILE A 109 4.34 -18.84 -5.70
C ILE A 109 4.20 -17.47 -5.02
N MET A 110 3.46 -17.38 -3.90
CA MET A 110 3.32 -16.13 -3.16
C MET A 110 4.65 -15.69 -2.55
N LEU A 111 5.44 -16.60 -1.98
CA LEU A 111 6.79 -16.28 -1.51
C LEU A 111 7.66 -15.75 -2.64
N LYS A 112 7.65 -16.41 -3.80
CA LYS A 112 8.41 -15.96 -4.97
C LYS A 112 7.98 -14.59 -5.48
N ILE A 113 6.67 -14.32 -5.52
CA ILE A 113 6.13 -13.02 -5.92
C ILE A 113 6.58 -11.94 -4.94
N VAL A 114 6.40 -12.16 -3.64
CA VAL A 114 6.78 -11.18 -2.61
C VAL A 114 8.28 -10.91 -2.64
N THR A 115 9.14 -11.94 -2.69
CA THR A 115 10.59 -11.72 -2.76
C THR A 115 10.99 -10.96 -4.02
N THR A 116 10.35 -11.23 -5.16
CA THR A 116 10.63 -10.48 -6.39
C THR A 116 10.13 -9.04 -6.30
N GLN A 117 8.97 -8.80 -5.69
CA GLN A 117 8.49 -7.44 -5.41
C GLN A 117 9.48 -6.69 -4.53
N MET A 118 10.07 -7.33 -3.51
CA MET A 118 11.09 -6.69 -2.67
C MET A 118 12.34 -6.26 -3.43
N GLU A 119 12.60 -6.83 -4.61
CA GLU A 119 13.71 -6.42 -5.46
C GLU A 119 13.44 -5.14 -6.28
N ASN A 120 12.17 -4.69 -6.33
CA ASN A 120 11.77 -3.45 -6.99
C ASN A 120 12.49 -2.23 -6.37
N LYS A 121 12.98 -1.34 -7.22
CA LYS A 121 13.77 -0.17 -6.81
C LYS A 121 13.01 0.75 -5.85
N GLU A 122 11.75 1.07 -6.13
CA GLU A 122 10.94 1.96 -5.30
C GLU A 122 10.66 1.34 -3.93
N ILE A 123 10.48 0.02 -3.89
CA ILE A 123 10.30 -0.73 -2.64
C ILE A 123 11.60 -0.75 -1.84
N LYS A 124 12.75 -0.97 -2.48
CA LYS A 124 14.07 -0.85 -1.82
C LYS A 124 14.31 0.53 -1.26
N ASP A 125 13.93 1.58 -1.99
CA ASP A 125 14.05 2.96 -1.54
C ASP A 125 13.20 3.21 -0.28
N ILE A 126 12.05 2.54 -0.13
CA ILE A 126 11.24 2.54 1.09
C ILE A 126 11.93 1.81 2.25
N ILE A 127 12.44 0.60 2.02
CA ILE A 127 13.11 -0.21 3.06
C ILE A 127 14.33 0.53 3.63
N ASN A 128 15.04 1.26 2.76
CA ASN A 128 16.24 1.99 3.13
C ASN A 128 15.95 3.34 3.81
N LYS A 129 14.68 3.71 4.02
CA LYS A 129 14.34 4.93 4.77
C LYS A 129 14.81 4.83 6.21
N LYS A 130 15.06 6.00 6.82
CA LYS A 130 15.44 6.10 8.23
C LYS A 130 14.38 5.40 9.10
N LYS A 131 14.85 4.68 10.13
CA LYS A 131 13.99 4.14 11.18
C LYS A 131 13.08 5.26 11.72
N GLY A 132 11.79 4.99 11.90
CA GLY A 132 10.82 6.00 12.31
C GLY A 132 10.18 6.80 11.18
N TYR A 133 10.44 6.49 9.90
CA TYR A 133 9.83 7.25 8.80
C TYR A 133 8.30 7.10 8.71
N PHE A 134 7.78 5.92 9.07
CA PHE A 134 6.35 5.62 9.13
C PHE A 134 5.81 5.49 10.58
N ASP A 135 6.63 5.84 11.59
CA ASP A 135 6.26 5.78 13.01
C ASP A 135 5.75 7.14 13.51
#